data_AF-A0A532TJ52-F1
#
_entry.id   AF-A0A532TJ52-F1
#
_cell.length_a   1.000
_cell.length_b   1.000
_cell.length_c   1.000
_cell.angle_alpha   90.00
_cell.angle_beta   90.00
_cell.angle_gamma   90.00
#
_symmetry.space_group_name_H-M   'P 1'
#
loop_
_entity.id
_entity.type
_entity.pdbx_description
1 polymer ?
#
loop_
_entity_poly.entity_id
_entity_poly.type
_entity_poly.pdbx_seq_one_letter_code
_entity_poly.pdbx_strand_id
1 'polypeptide(L)'
;MTKVSETEFLNKLFEVVYKLSKIVKTQSPRFKKKWDEYLKPFDEKPHIVRQIPLDKTKFLKDIDYRIDVLKNVEQATVDGFYSTKTLLHTLYSSYFDSELFKKDFSEEDQLILKYFIAKEILGNLIQYNKLDHESVPLKYNIIGRNYTLIKLQGLSDLEILYSLKKLNMKGIELADVNNLMKEIEAEGIVIVEKKGKTNYYYLNKEIALTKDGKLVYTQLLQSLVDWPTLFFRSFFNIRELNVTLDQNIKYHDFLQKILLKTATQGFSPTNFVFKNLVKYYEKIKEEPN
;
A
#
# COMPACT_ATOMS: atom_id res chain seq x y z
N MET A 1 -3.85 -31.30 -12.05
CA MET A 1 -2.81 -30.49 -11.42
C MET A 1 -1.89 -31.42 -10.65
N THR A 2 -0.58 -31.35 -10.86
CA THR A 2 0.40 -32.16 -10.13
C THR A 2 0.47 -31.68 -8.69
N LYS A 3 0.34 -32.60 -7.73
CA LYS A 3 0.47 -32.31 -6.29
C LYS A 3 1.93 -31.99 -5.97
N VAL A 4 2.15 -31.02 -5.08
CA VAL A 4 3.48 -30.58 -4.66
C VAL A 4 3.88 -31.33 -3.39
N SER A 5 5.01 -32.03 -3.43
CA SER A 5 5.62 -32.70 -2.26
C SER A 5 6.16 -31.69 -1.24
N GLU A 6 6.49 -32.15 -0.03
CA GLU A 6 7.04 -31.29 1.00
C GLU A 6 8.35 -30.60 0.57
N THR A 7 9.26 -31.35 -0.06
CA THR A 7 10.53 -30.82 -0.57
C THR A 7 10.31 -29.77 -1.66
N GLU A 8 9.38 -30.02 -2.58
CA GLU A 8 9.05 -29.04 -3.63
C GLU A 8 8.41 -27.78 -3.05
N PHE A 9 7.50 -27.94 -2.07
CA PHE A 9 6.89 -26.80 -1.38
C PHE A 9 7.95 -25.97 -0.64
N LEU A 10 8.86 -26.61 0.08
CA LEU A 10 9.92 -25.94 0.82
C LEU A 10 10.86 -25.16 -0.12
N ASN A 11 11.20 -25.72 -1.29
CA ASN A 11 11.97 -25.01 -2.31
C ASN A 11 11.21 -23.80 -2.87
N LYS A 12 9.91 -23.94 -3.17
CA LYS A 12 9.08 -22.80 -3.61
C LYS A 12 8.98 -21.71 -2.55
N LEU A 13 8.85 -22.11 -1.28
CA LEU A 13 8.86 -21.17 -0.16
C LEU A 13 10.19 -20.39 -0.11
N PHE A 14 11.32 -21.08 -0.24
CA PHE A 14 12.62 -20.44 -0.33
C PHE A 14 12.70 -19.45 -1.50
N GLU A 15 12.24 -19.82 -2.70
CA GLU A 15 12.27 -18.94 -3.88
C GLU A 15 11.47 -17.65 -3.66
N VAL A 16 10.30 -17.77 -3.03
CA VAL A 16 9.47 -16.61 -2.69
C VAL A 16 10.16 -15.74 -1.65
N VAL A 17 10.70 -16.31 -0.58
CA VAL A 17 11.44 -15.54 0.45
C VAL A 17 12.68 -14.87 -0.15
N TYR A 18 13.38 -15.53 -1.07
CA TYR A 18 14.52 -14.97 -1.78
C TYR A 18 14.14 -13.78 -2.67
N LYS A 19 13.02 -13.88 -3.39
CA LYS A 19 12.44 -12.75 -4.14
C LYS A 19 12.16 -11.57 -3.22
N LEU A 20 11.49 -11.80 -2.09
CA LEU A 20 11.15 -10.75 -1.12
C LEU A 20 12.40 -10.10 -0.52
N SER A 21 13.42 -10.90 -0.18
CA SER A 21 14.73 -10.42 0.29
C SER A 21 15.39 -9.50 -0.74
N LYS A 22 15.38 -9.86 -2.03
CA LYS A 22 15.91 -9.01 -3.11
C LYS A 22 15.16 -7.68 -3.26
N ILE A 23 13.84 -7.70 -3.17
CA ILE A 23 13.01 -6.50 -3.24
C ILE A 23 13.42 -5.55 -2.13
N VAL A 24 13.45 -6.02 -0.88
CA VAL A 24 13.80 -5.21 0.29
C VAL A 24 15.25 -4.71 0.23
N LYS A 25 16.19 -5.54 -0.22
CA LYS A 25 17.60 -5.15 -0.41
C LYS A 25 17.76 -3.99 -1.39
N THR A 26 16.85 -3.87 -2.35
CA THR A 26 16.91 -2.84 -3.39
C THR A 26 16.05 -1.62 -3.04
N GLN A 27 14.81 -1.85 -2.64
CA GLN A 27 13.80 -0.80 -2.49
C GLN A 27 13.98 0.00 -1.19
N SER A 28 14.39 -0.64 -0.10
CA SER A 28 14.51 0.06 1.20
C SER A 28 15.65 1.10 1.19
N PRO A 29 16.87 0.79 0.70
CA PRO A 29 17.92 1.80 0.59
C PRO A 29 17.58 2.92 -0.39
N ARG A 30 16.87 2.62 -1.50
CA ARG A 30 16.41 3.64 -2.46
C ARG A 30 15.43 4.62 -1.83
N PHE A 31 14.45 4.09 -1.09
CA PHE A 31 13.49 4.90 -0.35
C PHE A 31 14.20 5.76 0.70
N LYS A 32 15.06 5.17 1.53
CA LYS A 32 15.82 5.89 2.56
C LYS A 32 16.69 6.98 1.97
N LYS A 33 17.40 6.71 0.87
CA LYS A 33 18.23 7.71 0.19
C LYS A 33 17.40 8.90 -0.27
N LYS A 34 16.28 8.66 -0.95
CA LYS A 34 15.40 9.73 -1.44
C LYS A 34 14.72 10.49 -0.29
N TRP A 35 14.40 9.80 0.79
CA TRP A 35 13.92 10.41 2.01
C TRP A 35 14.95 11.36 2.60
N ASP A 36 16.19 10.88 2.75
CA ASP A 36 17.28 11.65 3.35
C ASP A 36 17.64 12.89 2.53
N GLU A 37 17.51 12.81 1.21
CA GLU A 37 17.71 13.92 0.29
C GLU A 37 16.66 15.03 0.44
N TYR A 38 15.43 14.71 0.87
CA TYR A 38 14.31 15.66 0.73
C TYR A 38 13.35 15.77 1.93
N LEU A 39 12.92 14.64 2.51
CA LEU A 39 11.92 14.63 3.59
C LEU A 39 12.51 14.57 5.00
N LYS A 40 13.81 14.32 5.14
CA LYS A 40 14.51 14.29 6.45
C LYS A 40 14.26 15.52 7.35
N PRO A 41 14.16 16.76 6.83
CA PRO A 41 13.86 17.92 7.68
C PRO A 41 12.49 17.87 8.37
N PHE A 42 11.55 17.07 7.87
CA PHE A 42 10.20 16.94 8.42
C PHE A 42 10.06 15.70 9.31
N ASP A 43 10.79 14.64 9.01
CA ASP A 43 10.89 13.45 9.85
C ASP A 43 12.26 12.79 9.66
N GLU A 44 13.07 12.84 10.72
CA GLU A 44 14.43 12.32 10.72
C GLU A 44 14.51 10.80 10.70
N LYS A 45 13.45 10.11 11.14
CA LYS A 45 13.43 8.67 11.40
C LYS A 45 12.21 8.03 10.75
N PRO A 46 12.15 8.02 9.41
CA PRO A 46 11.08 7.34 8.71
C PRO A 46 11.03 5.86 9.07
N HIS A 47 9.85 5.27 8.97
CA HIS A 47 9.75 3.82 8.98
C HIS A 47 10.39 3.25 7.71
N ILE A 48 11.27 2.27 7.88
CA ILE A 48 12.01 1.62 6.78
C ILE A 48 11.81 0.11 6.86
N VAL A 49 11.71 -0.53 5.71
CA VAL A 49 11.61 -1.99 5.62
C VAL A 49 12.93 -2.64 6.03
N ARG A 50 12.89 -3.46 7.08
CA ARG A 50 14.05 -4.23 7.55
C ARG A 50 14.54 -5.20 6.49
N GLN A 51 15.85 -5.42 6.46
CA GLN A 51 16.46 -6.40 5.57
C GLN A 51 16.08 -7.83 5.96
N ILE A 52 16.01 -8.72 4.96
CA ILE A 52 15.73 -10.15 5.15
C ILE A 52 17.00 -10.94 4.80
N PRO A 53 17.87 -11.26 5.79
CA PRO A 53 19.03 -12.10 5.56
C PRO A 53 18.58 -13.51 5.19
N LEU A 54 19.18 -14.08 4.14
CA LEU A 54 18.76 -15.38 3.65
C LEU A 54 19.96 -16.22 3.21
N ASP A 55 20.13 -17.35 3.89
CA ASP A 55 21.02 -18.43 3.50
C ASP A 55 20.18 -19.62 3.03
N LYS A 56 20.40 -20.08 1.79
CA LYS A 56 19.65 -21.19 1.19
C LYS A 56 19.83 -22.50 1.95
N THR A 57 21.07 -22.82 2.29
CA THR A 57 21.41 -24.10 2.93
C THR A 57 20.77 -24.19 4.31
N LYS A 58 20.88 -23.13 5.12
CA LYS A 58 20.26 -23.08 6.44
C LYS A 58 18.74 -23.08 6.34
N PHE A 59 18.14 -22.30 5.45
CA PHE A 59 16.68 -22.28 5.29
C PHE A 59 16.07 -23.64 4.96
N LEU A 60 16.76 -24.43 4.13
CA LEU A 60 16.29 -25.75 3.73
C LEU A 60 16.53 -26.82 4.80
N LYS A 61 17.62 -26.73 5.58
CA LYS A 61 18.04 -27.79 6.52
C LYS A 61 17.71 -27.52 7.99
N ASP A 62 17.62 -26.27 8.39
CA ASP A 62 17.45 -25.85 9.78
C ASP A 62 16.07 -25.20 9.96
N ILE A 63 15.21 -25.87 10.72
CA ILE A 63 13.84 -25.42 10.97
C ILE A 63 13.80 -24.16 11.83
N ASP A 64 14.75 -23.98 12.75
CA ASP A 64 14.82 -22.78 13.59
C ASP A 64 15.20 -21.57 12.76
N TYR A 65 16.24 -21.71 11.95
CA TYR A 65 16.62 -20.66 11.00
C TYR A 65 15.47 -20.32 10.04
N ARG A 66 14.72 -21.33 9.56
CA ARG A 66 13.56 -21.11 8.71
C ARG A 66 12.47 -20.31 9.41
N ILE A 67 12.13 -20.65 10.65
CA ILE A 67 11.13 -19.95 11.45
C ILE A 67 11.54 -18.49 11.64
N ASP A 68 12.81 -18.23 12.00
CA ASP A 68 13.33 -16.88 12.20
C ASP A 68 13.27 -16.03 10.92
N VAL A 69 13.63 -16.62 9.78
CA VAL A 69 13.50 -15.95 8.48
C VAL A 69 12.03 -15.63 8.18
N LEU A 70 11.10 -16.55 8.41
CA LEU A 70 9.68 -16.31 8.16
C LEU A 70 9.10 -15.23 9.09
N LYS A 71 9.53 -15.19 10.36
CA LYS A 71 9.22 -14.09 11.30
C LYS A 71 9.74 -12.76 10.77
N ASN A 72 10.96 -12.74 10.25
CA ASN A 72 11.54 -11.53 9.68
C ASN A 72 10.80 -11.06 8.41
N VAL A 73 10.31 -11.98 7.56
CA VAL A 73 9.46 -11.66 6.40
C VAL A 73 8.11 -11.08 6.83
N GLU A 74 7.49 -11.64 7.88
CA GLU A 74 6.25 -11.12 8.47
C GLU A 74 6.46 -9.69 9.00
N GLN A 75 7.53 -9.45 9.73
CA GLN A 75 7.85 -8.11 10.23
C GLN A 75 8.18 -7.12 9.09
N ALA A 76 8.90 -7.55 8.04
CA ALA A 76 9.14 -6.71 6.85
C ALA A 76 7.83 -6.37 6.10
N THR A 77 6.85 -7.27 6.11
CA THR A 77 5.49 -7.03 5.58
C THR A 77 4.81 -5.89 6.34
N VAL A 78 4.93 -5.88 7.67
CA VAL A 78 4.44 -4.79 8.53
C VAL A 78 5.21 -3.49 8.26
N ASP A 79 6.53 -3.54 8.15
CA ASP A 79 7.33 -2.35 7.88
C ASP A 79 6.97 -1.70 6.54
N GLY A 80 6.69 -2.49 5.50
CA GLY A 80 6.28 -1.98 4.19
C GLY A 80 5.00 -1.15 4.25
N PHE A 81 4.02 -1.60 5.04
CA PHE A 81 2.80 -0.86 5.32
C PHE A 81 3.09 0.46 6.03
N TYR A 82 3.85 0.41 7.13
CA TYR A 82 4.17 1.61 7.91
C TYR A 82 5.10 2.60 7.19
N SER A 83 5.92 2.14 6.24
CA SER A 83 6.74 3.02 5.39
C SER A 83 5.85 3.90 4.49
N THR A 84 4.77 3.32 3.93
CA THR A 84 3.78 4.08 3.15
C THR A 84 2.99 5.03 4.05
N LYS A 85 2.61 4.58 5.25
CA LYS A 85 1.95 5.42 6.24
C LYS A 85 2.78 6.65 6.62
N THR A 86 4.05 6.42 6.92
CA THR A 86 5.00 7.48 7.32
C THR A 86 5.18 8.49 6.20
N LEU A 87 5.28 8.04 4.94
CA LEU A 87 5.33 8.92 3.78
C LEU A 87 4.09 9.81 3.67
N LEU A 88 2.89 9.20 3.68
CA LEU A 88 1.65 9.96 3.57
C LEU A 88 1.50 10.95 4.73
N HIS A 89 1.75 10.50 5.95
CA HIS A 89 1.66 11.35 7.13
C HIS A 89 2.62 12.55 7.04
N THR A 90 3.88 12.32 6.66
CA THR A 90 4.89 13.38 6.51
C THR A 90 4.51 14.37 5.41
N LEU A 91 3.99 13.88 4.28
CA LEU A 91 3.54 14.74 3.18
C LEU A 91 2.39 15.65 3.61
N TYR A 92 1.34 15.08 4.19
CA TYR A 92 0.10 15.81 4.50
C TYR A 92 0.10 16.58 5.81
N SER A 93 0.92 16.19 6.79
CA SER A 93 0.91 16.80 8.13
C SER A 93 2.07 17.78 8.34
N SER A 94 3.05 17.82 7.43
CA SER A 94 4.25 18.65 7.63
C SER A 94 4.72 19.29 6.33
N TYR A 95 4.99 18.50 5.29
CA TYR A 95 5.60 19.03 4.07
C TYR A 95 4.68 20.00 3.31
N PHE A 96 3.41 19.65 3.10
CA PHE A 96 2.48 20.48 2.31
C PHE A 96 2.09 21.82 2.92
N ASP A 97 2.44 22.06 4.18
CA ASP A 97 2.24 23.33 4.86
C ASP A 97 3.57 24.06 5.12
N SER A 98 4.69 23.50 4.64
CA SER A 98 6.03 24.04 4.86
C SER A 98 6.42 25.15 3.88
N GLU A 99 7.35 26.01 4.31
CA GLU A 99 7.97 27.03 3.45
C GLU A 99 8.79 26.41 2.31
N LEU A 100 9.34 25.21 2.51
CA LEU A 100 10.05 24.48 1.45
C LEU A 100 9.10 24.18 0.28
N PHE A 101 7.91 23.66 0.59
CA PHE A 101 6.90 23.36 -0.42
C PHE A 101 6.44 24.60 -1.18
N LYS A 102 6.21 25.71 -0.46
CA LYS A 102 5.84 26.99 -1.07
C LYS A 102 6.91 27.56 -1.98
N LYS A 103 8.18 27.32 -1.66
CA LYS A 103 9.33 27.73 -2.47
C LYS A 103 9.47 26.88 -3.72
N ASP A 104 9.21 25.58 -3.63
CA ASP A 104 9.47 24.63 -4.70
C ASP A 104 8.34 24.62 -5.76
N PHE A 105 7.12 25.01 -5.41
CA PHE A 105 5.95 24.91 -6.30
C PHE A 105 5.16 26.23 -6.39
N SER A 106 4.58 26.49 -7.57
CA SER A 106 3.62 27.60 -7.78
C SER A 106 2.35 27.41 -6.94
N GLU A 107 1.60 28.47 -6.65
CA GLU A 107 0.33 28.35 -5.89
C GLU A 107 -0.66 27.37 -6.55
N GLU A 108 -0.74 27.36 -7.88
CA GLU A 108 -1.56 26.41 -8.62
C GLU A 108 -1.08 24.96 -8.39
N ASP A 109 0.21 24.71 -8.55
CA ASP A 109 0.77 23.37 -8.35
C ASP A 109 0.71 22.94 -6.88
N GLN A 110 0.82 23.87 -5.93
CA GLN A 110 0.72 23.57 -4.51
C GLN A 110 -0.63 22.95 -4.17
N LEU A 111 -1.72 23.49 -4.72
CA LEU A 111 -3.05 22.94 -4.54
C LEU A 111 -3.20 21.60 -5.26
N ILE A 112 -2.84 21.55 -6.54
CA ILE A 112 -3.02 20.37 -7.39
C ILE A 112 -2.21 19.17 -6.88
N LEU A 113 -1.01 19.41 -6.36
CA LEU A 113 -0.12 18.34 -5.93
C LEU A 113 -0.69 17.50 -4.77
N LYS A 114 -1.44 18.13 -3.85
CA LYS A 114 -2.12 17.41 -2.75
C LYS A 114 -3.09 16.39 -3.33
N TYR A 115 -3.96 16.80 -4.25
CA TYR A 115 -4.89 15.89 -4.93
C TYR A 115 -4.20 14.85 -5.81
N PHE A 116 -3.16 15.28 -6.54
CA PHE A 116 -2.38 14.42 -7.42
C PHE A 116 -1.75 13.26 -6.65
N ILE A 117 -1.11 13.53 -5.51
CA ILE A 117 -0.46 12.50 -4.69
C ILE A 117 -1.51 11.55 -4.07
N ALA A 118 -2.66 12.05 -3.60
CA ALA A 118 -3.75 11.16 -3.17
C ALA A 118 -4.22 10.23 -4.29
N LYS A 119 -4.38 10.76 -5.51
CA LYS A 119 -4.75 9.95 -6.68
C LYS A 119 -3.69 8.88 -6.99
N GLU A 120 -2.41 9.26 -7.03
CA GLU A 120 -1.32 8.35 -7.39
C GLU A 120 -1.06 7.26 -6.35
N ILE A 121 -1.29 7.52 -5.06
CA ILE A 121 -1.08 6.52 -4.00
C ILE A 121 -2.39 5.80 -3.66
N LEU A 122 -3.41 6.53 -3.20
CA LEU A 122 -4.64 5.94 -2.67
C LEU A 122 -5.52 5.34 -3.77
N GLY A 123 -5.57 5.98 -4.94
CA GLY A 123 -6.27 5.45 -6.11
C GLY A 123 -5.67 4.15 -6.63
N ASN A 124 -4.34 4.03 -6.58
CA ASN A 124 -3.62 2.81 -6.98
C ASN A 124 -3.58 1.73 -5.90
N LEU A 125 -3.69 2.11 -4.62
CA LEU A 125 -3.59 1.23 -3.46
C LEU A 125 -4.88 1.21 -2.63
N ILE A 126 -6.02 0.93 -3.27
CA ILE A 126 -7.33 0.86 -2.62
C ILE A 126 -7.32 -0.08 -1.38
N GLN A 127 -6.59 -1.19 -1.43
CA GLN A 127 -6.48 -2.09 -0.29
C GLN A 127 -5.72 -1.49 0.89
N TYR A 128 -4.66 -0.70 0.63
CA TYR A 128 -3.97 0.06 1.67
C TYR A 128 -4.93 1.07 2.31
N ASN A 129 -5.65 1.83 1.48
CA ASN A 129 -6.53 2.88 1.96
C ASN A 129 -7.69 2.35 2.84
N LYS A 130 -8.15 1.12 2.61
CA LYS A 130 -9.11 0.42 3.49
C LYS A 130 -8.58 0.13 4.89
N LEU A 131 -7.26 0.00 5.03
CA LEU A 131 -6.57 -0.30 6.29
C LEU A 131 -6.12 0.98 7.00
N ASP A 132 -5.73 2.01 6.24
CA ASP A 132 -5.29 3.30 6.76
C ASP A 132 -5.84 4.45 5.89
N HIS A 133 -6.77 5.19 6.48
CA HIS A 133 -7.41 6.34 5.85
C HIS A 133 -7.18 7.65 6.60
N GLU A 134 -6.59 7.58 7.80
CA GLU A 134 -6.38 8.71 8.70
C GLU A 134 -5.12 9.52 8.35
N SER A 135 -4.15 8.90 7.66
CA SER A 135 -2.88 9.56 7.28
C SER A 135 -3.04 10.62 6.20
N VAL A 136 -4.23 10.73 5.60
CA VAL A 136 -4.55 11.69 4.55
C VAL A 136 -5.91 12.32 4.90
N PRO A 137 -6.08 13.65 4.81
CA PRO A 137 -7.38 14.28 5.02
C PRO A 137 -8.48 13.73 4.11
N LEU A 138 -9.72 13.70 4.59
CA LEU A 138 -10.84 13.02 3.90
C LEU A 138 -11.13 13.57 2.50
N LYS A 139 -11.03 14.89 2.28
CA LYS A 139 -11.25 15.48 0.95
C LYS A 139 -10.32 14.90 -0.13
N TYR A 140 -9.05 14.68 0.21
CA TYR A 140 -8.10 14.08 -0.71
C TYR A 140 -8.35 12.58 -0.89
N ASN A 141 -8.80 11.87 0.15
CA ASN A 141 -9.26 10.48 0.03
C ASN A 141 -10.43 10.34 -0.96
N ILE A 142 -11.41 11.25 -0.88
CA ILE A 142 -12.58 11.26 -1.78
C ILE A 142 -12.12 11.31 -3.22
N ILE A 143 -11.29 12.29 -3.58
CA ILE A 143 -10.80 12.43 -4.94
C ILE A 143 -9.89 11.27 -5.32
N GLY A 144 -8.90 10.92 -4.50
CA GLY A 144 -7.94 9.87 -4.85
C GLY A 144 -8.61 8.53 -5.17
N ARG A 145 -9.67 8.18 -4.44
CA ARG A 145 -10.41 6.93 -4.63
C ARG A 145 -11.42 6.97 -5.77
N ASN A 146 -12.10 8.11 -5.96
CA ASN A 146 -13.22 8.20 -6.88
C ASN A 146 -12.85 8.90 -8.20
N TYR A 147 -11.61 9.35 -8.36
CA TYR A 147 -11.11 10.14 -9.49
C TYR A 147 -11.59 9.60 -10.84
N THR A 148 -11.33 8.32 -11.12
CA THR A 148 -11.67 7.71 -12.41
C THR A 148 -13.18 7.74 -12.70
N LEU A 149 -14.02 7.49 -11.70
CA LEU A 149 -15.47 7.50 -11.87
C LEU A 149 -16.01 8.93 -12.01
N ILE A 150 -15.50 9.87 -11.20
CA ILE A 150 -15.81 11.30 -11.30
C ILE A 150 -15.42 11.84 -12.69
N LYS A 151 -14.28 11.41 -13.24
CA LYS A 151 -13.80 11.79 -14.57
C LYS A 151 -14.67 11.24 -15.70
N LEU A 152 -15.08 9.97 -15.62
CA LEU A 152 -15.75 9.28 -16.74
C LEU A 152 -17.25 9.52 -16.82
N GLN A 153 -17.94 9.55 -15.69
CA GLN A 153 -19.41 9.55 -15.64
C GLN A 153 -20.00 10.51 -14.60
N GLY A 154 -19.15 11.12 -13.77
CA GLY A 154 -19.57 11.82 -12.57
C GLY A 154 -20.07 10.87 -11.48
N LEU A 155 -20.16 11.36 -10.25
CA LEU A 155 -20.72 10.59 -9.12
C LEU A 155 -21.68 11.42 -8.31
N SER A 156 -22.72 10.78 -7.79
CA SER A 156 -23.59 11.38 -6.78
C SER A 156 -22.94 11.42 -5.40
N ASP A 157 -23.45 12.31 -4.55
CA ASP A 157 -23.16 12.37 -3.11
C ASP A 157 -23.36 11.01 -2.41
N LEU A 158 -24.43 10.29 -2.74
CA LEU A 158 -24.72 8.96 -2.21
C LEU A 158 -23.69 7.90 -2.65
N GLU A 159 -23.25 7.94 -3.91
CA GLU A 159 -22.22 7.03 -4.41
C GLU A 159 -20.86 7.29 -3.75
N ILE A 160 -20.50 8.56 -3.56
CA ILE A 160 -19.29 8.96 -2.83
C ILE A 160 -19.38 8.46 -1.38
N LEU A 161 -20.51 8.70 -0.70
CA LEU A 161 -20.74 8.21 0.66
C LEU A 161 -20.58 6.70 0.77
N TYR A 162 -21.18 5.94 -0.15
CA TYR A 162 -21.05 4.49 -0.20
C TYR A 162 -19.61 4.04 -0.44
N SER A 163 -18.87 4.76 -1.30
CA SER A 163 -17.45 4.52 -1.54
C SER A 163 -16.62 4.71 -0.27
N LEU A 164 -16.89 5.76 0.53
CA LEU A 164 -16.21 6.02 1.80
C LEU A 164 -16.56 4.99 2.88
N LYS A 165 -17.82 4.55 2.98
CA LYS A 165 -18.21 3.50 3.93
C LYS A 165 -17.49 2.17 3.66
N LYS A 166 -17.12 1.89 2.41
CA LYS A 166 -16.26 0.74 2.04
C LYS A 166 -14.79 0.87 2.51
N LEU A 167 -14.38 1.99 3.10
CA LEU A 167 -13.07 2.21 3.76
C LEU A 167 -13.12 1.94 5.27
N ASN A 168 -14.17 1.29 5.76
CA ASN A 168 -14.44 1.16 7.19
C ASN A 168 -14.72 2.49 7.92
N MET A 169 -14.92 3.59 7.19
CA MET A 169 -15.43 4.85 7.72
C MET A 169 -16.94 4.74 7.96
N LYS A 170 -17.35 4.02 9.01
CA LYS A 170 -18.78 3.74 9.24
C LYS A 170 -19.56 4.96 9.75
N GLY A 171 -18.89 5.88 10.43
CA GLY A 171 -19.51 7.06 11.05
C GLY A 171 -19.71 8.26 10.13
N ILE A 172 -19.25 8.20 8.88
CA ILE A 172 -19.39 9.32 7.94
C ILE A 172 -20.84 9.42 7.42
N GLU A 173 -21.36 10.64 7.44
CA GLU A 173 -22.71 10.96 7.01
C GLU A 173 -22.74 11.73 5.69
N LEU A 174 -23.93 11.84 5.09
CA LEU A 174 -24.10 12.57 3.84
C LEU A 174 -23.79 14.07 4.00
N ALA A 175 -24.06 14.64 5.19
CA ALA A 175 -23.72 16.02 5.50
C ALA A 175 -22.20 16.27 5.43
N ASP A 176 -21.39 15.35 5.96
CA ASP A 176 -19.93 15.44 5.90
C ASP A 176 -19.44 15.40 4.45
N VAL A 177 -19.98 14.48 3.64
CA VAL A 177 -19.66 14.38 2.21
C VAL A 177 -20.01 15.68 1.50
N ASN A 178 -21.20 16.23 1.74
CA ASN A 178 -21.63 17.47 1.11
C ASN A 178 -20.74 18.66 1.50
N ASN A 179 -20.29 18.74 2.75
CA ASN A 179 -19.36 19.79 3.20
C ASN A 179 -17.99 19.65 2.53
N LEU A 180 -17.41 18.44 2.54
CA LEU A 180 -16.12 18.18 1.89
C LEU A 180 -16.18 18.43 0.38
N MET A 181 -17.28 18.06 -0.29
CA MET A 181 -17.41 18.29 -1.72
C MET A 181 -17.58 19.77 -2.08
N LYS A 182 -18.18 20.60 -1.21
CA LYS A 182 -18.20 22.05 -1.38
C LYS A 182 -16.80 22.65 -1.26
N GLU A 183 -15.97 22.16 -0.35
CA GLU A 183 -14.56 22.58 -0.27
C GLU A 183 -13.80 22.23 -1.55
N ILE A 184 -13.97 20.99 -2.04
CA ILE A 184 -13.33 20.51 -3.28
C ILE A 184 -13.80 21.31 -4.51
N GLU A 185 -15.08 21.68 -4.56
CA GLU A 185 -15.65 22.56 -5.59
C GLU A 185 -15.06 23.97 -5.52
N ALA A 186 -14.96 24.56 -4.32
CA ALA A 186 -14.38 25.88 -4.11
C ALA A 186 -12.89 25.94 -4.49
N GLU A 187 -12.18 24.82 -4.35
CA GLU A 187 -10.81 24.63 -4.82
C GLU A 187 -10.71 24.39 -6.34
N GLY A 188 -11.85 24.36 -7.06
CA GLY A 188 -11.91 24.26 -8.52
C GLY A 188 -11.57 22.87 -9.06
N ILE A 189 -11.60 21.82 -8.22
CA ILE A 189 -11.27 20.44 -8.62
C ILE A 189 -12.45 19.78 -9.31
N VAL A 190 -13.67 20.04 -8.84
CA VAL A 190 -14.91 19.48 -9.37
C VAL A 190 -15.91 20.57 -9.71
N ILE A 191 -16.85 20.25 -10.60
CA ILE A 191 -18.07 21.01 -10.85
C ILE A 191 -19.28 20.20 -10.37
N VAL A 192 -20.34 20.91 -9.96
CA VAL A 192 -21.57 20.29 -9.47
C VAL A 192 -22.72 20.51 -10.45
N GLU A 193 -23.35 19.41 -10.85
CA GLU A 193 -24.62 19.42 -11.58
C GLU A 193 -25.73 18.93 -10.66
N LYS A 194 -26.78 19.75 -10.47
CA LYS A 194 -27.91 19.38 -9.64
C LYS A 194 -29.02 18.73 -10.48
N LYS A 195 -29.36 17.48 -10.15
CA LYS A 195 -30.48 16.74 -10.77
C LYS A 195 -31.53 16.46 -9.71
N GLY A 196 -32.56 17.31 -9.66
CA GLY A 196 -33.58 17.26 -8.61
C GLY A 196 -33.00 17.56 -7.23
N LYS A 197 -33.02 16.58 -6.33
CA LYS A 197 -32.46 16.70 -4.96
C LYS A 197 -31.02 16.18 -4.84
N THR A 198 -30.48 15.60 -5.90
CA THR A 198 -29.17 14.93 -5.88
C THR A 198 -28.12 15.81 -6.57
N ASN A 199 -26.95 15.91 -5.96
CA ASN A 199 -25.79 16.56 -6.56
C ASN A 199 -24.94 15.51 -7.27
N TYR A 200 -24.53 15.81 -8.50
CA TYR A 200 -23.59 15.01 -9.28
C TYR A 200 -22.30 15.80 -9.48
N TYR A 201 -21.17 15.18 -9.17
CA TYR A 201 -19.85 15.78 -9.20
C TYR A 201 -19.07 15.27 -10.40
N TYR A 202 -18.56 16.20 -11.21
CA TYR A 202 -17.72 15.93 -12.37
C TYR A 202 -16.37 16.61 -12.19
N LEU A 203 -15.33 16.08 -12.82
CA LEU A 203 -14.03 16.71 -12.77
C LEU A 203 -14.04 18.04 -13.55
N ASN A 204 -13.61 19.14 -12.94
CA ASN A 204 -13.56 20.43 -13.61
C ASN A 204 -12.43 20.47 -14.65
N LYS A 205 -11.23 20.03 -14.24
CA LYS A 205 -10.06 19.85 -15.10
C LYS A 205 -9.25 18.64 -14.65
N GLU A 206 -8.49 18.05 -15.56
CA GLU A 206 -7.58 16.96 -15.23
C GLU A 206 -6.63 17.38 -14.10
N ILE A 207 -6.49 16.52 -13.07
CA ILE A 207 -5.56 16.74 -11.96
C ILE A 207 -4.16 16.44 -12.49
N ALA A 208 -3.55 17.46 -13.08
CA ALA A 208 -2.24 17.44 -13.68
C ALA A 208 -1.48 18.71 -13.28
N LEU A 209 -0.20 18.54 -12.95
CA LEU A 209 0.70 19.64 -12.68
C LEU A 209 1.00 20.42 -13.96
N THR A 210 1.40 21.68 -13.79
CA THR A 210 2.00 22.46 -14.87
C THR A 210 3.27 21.80 -15.40
N LYS A 211 3.79 22.25 -16.55
CA LYS A 211 5.05 21.71 -17.09
C LYS A 211 6.21 21.87 -16.11
N ASP A 212 6.33 23.05 -15.50
CA ASP A 212 7.39 23.36 -14.55
C ASP A 212 7.17 22.60 -13.23
N GLY A 213 5.94 22.59 -12.71
CA GLY A 213 5.58 21.80 -11.54
C GLY A 213 5.88 20.31 -11.71
N LYS A 214 5.66 19.76 -12.91
CA LYS A 214 6.01 18.36 -13.22
C LYS A 214 7.51 18.10 -13.20
N LEU A 215 8.34 19.03 -13.68
CA LEU A 215 9.80 18.91 -13.62
C LEU A 215 10.28 18.86 -12.17
N VAL A 216 9.81 19.80 -11.35
CA VAL A 216 10.14 19.85 -9.91
C VAL A 216 9.66 18.58 -9.20
N TYR A 217 8.41 18.17 -9.43
CA TYR A 217 7.87 16.92 -8.88
C TYR A 217 8.72 15.70 -9.24
N THR A 218 9.12 15.58 -10.50
CA THR A 218 9.95 14.47 -11.01
C THR A 218 11.29 14.40 -10.27
N GLN A 219 11.90 15.56 -10.03
CA GLN A 219 13.20 15.66 -9.36
C GLN A 219 13.11 15.34 -7.85
N LEU A 220 12.09 15.87 -7.18
CA LEU A 220 12.03 15.89 -5.72
C LEU A 220 11.18 14.76 -5.12
N LEU A 221 10.00 14.50 -5.69
CA LEU A 221 8.96 13.71 -5.03
C LEU A 221 8.61 12.41 -5.74
N GLN A 222 8.75 12.33 -7.07
CA GLN A 222 8.24 11.19 -7.83
C GLN A 222 8.77 9.84 -7.31
N SER A 223 10.07 9.75 -7.02
CA SER A 223 10.66 8.50 -6.52
C SER A 223 10.06 8.06 -5.17
N LEU A 224 9.63 9.00 -4.33
CA LEU A 224 8.97 8.72 -3.06
C LEU A 224 7.49 8.35 -3.28
N VAL A 225 6.79 9.06 -4.16
CA VAL A 225 5.36 8.87 -4.43
C VAL A 225 5.08 7.58 -5.22
N ASP A 226 5.97 7.21 -6.15
CA ASP A 226 5.84 5.97 -6.93
C ASP A 226 6.23 4.72 -6.11
N TRP A 227 7.09 4.90 -5.09
CA TRP A 227 7.62 3.81 -4.29
C TRP A 227 6.54 2.94 -3.62
N PRO A 228 5.52 3.48 -2.92
CA PRO A 228 4.44 2.70 -2.34
C PRO A 228 3.83 1.74 -3.35
N THR A 229 3.43 2.23 -4.53
CA THR A 229 2.75 1.41 -5.54
C THR A 229 3.67 0.32 -6.08
N LEU A 230 4.93 0.64 -6.38
CA LEU A 230 5.91 -0.31 -6.89
C LEU A 230 6.28 -1.38 -5.85
N PHE A 231 6.51 -0.97 -4.60
CA PHE A 231 6.79 -1.87 -3.49
C PHE A 231 5.58 -2.76 -3.22
N PHE A 232 4.38 -2.18 -3.12
CA PHE A 232 3.18 -2.94 -2.77
C PHE A 232 2.83 -4.00 -3.83
N ARG A 233 2.97 -3.63 -5.11
CA ARG A 233 2.68 -4.54 -6.23
C ARG A 233 3.68 -5.70 -6.33
N SER A 234 4.91 -5.51 -5.87
CA SER A 234 5.97 -6.52 -5.95
C SER A 234 6.07 -7.36 -4.67
N PHE A 235 6.16 -6.72 -3.51
CA PHE A 235 6.41 -7.37 -2.22
C PHE A 235 5.21 -8.17 -1.70
N PHE A 236 3.99 -7.65 -1.84
CA PHE A 236 2.78 -8.36 -1.38
C PHE A 236 2.20 -9.32 -2.43
N ASN A 237 2.91 -9.58 -3.53
CA ASN A 237 2.54 -10.61 -4.49
C ASN A 237 3.31 -11.90 -4.19
N ILE A 238 2.64 -12.87 -3.56
CA ILE A 238 3.19 -14.17 -3.17
C ILE A 238 2.43 -15.34 -3.80
N ARG A 239 1.76 -15.10 -4.94
CA ARG A 239 0.91 -16.08 -5.63
C ARG A 239 1.64 -17.36 -6.04
N GLU A 240 2.96 -17.33 -6.11
CA GLU A 240 3.78 -18.50 -6.41
C GLU A 240 3.67 -19.59 -5.33
N LEU A 241 3.19 -19.23 -4.13
CA LEU A 241 2.85 -20.17 -3.05
C LEU A 241 1.45 -20.79 -3.20
N ASN A 242 0.66 -20.39 -4.20
CA ASN A 242 -0.68 -20.94 -4.42
C ASN A 242 -0.58 -22.30 -5.13
N VAL A 243 -0.27 -23.34 -4.36
CA VAL A 243 -0.10 -24.70 -4.85
C VAL A 243 -1.05 -25.67 -4.17
N THR A 244 -1.27 -26.81 -4.83
CA THR A 244 -1.98 -27.96 -4.26
C THR A 244 -0.97 -28.92 -3.67
N LEU A 245 -1.09 -29.18 -2.38
CA LEU A 245 -0.16 -30.02 -1.62
C LEU A 245 -0.47 -31.51 -1.79
N ASP A 246 0.54 -32.35 -1.57
CA ASP A 246 0.31 -33.78 -1.38
C ASP A 246 -0.32 -34.07 -0.01
N GLN A 247 -1.23 -35.05 0.03
CA GLN A 247 -2.00 -35.40 1.24
C GLN A 247 -1.12 -35.97 2.37
N ASN A 248 0.06 -36.45 2.03
CA ASN A 248 1.01 -37.03 2.99
C ASN A 248 1.80 -35.98 3.78
N ILE A 249 1.67 -34.67 3.45
CA ILE A 249 2.37 -33.60 4.16
C ILE A 249 1.81 -33.46 5.58
N LYS A 250 2.72 -33.38 6.57
CA LYS A 250 2.33 -33.20 7.97
C LYS A 250 1.51 -31.91 8.15
N TYR A 251 0.39 -32.02 8.87
CA TYR A 251 -0.62 -30.95 9.00
C TYR A 251 -1.14 -30.37 7.67
N HIS A 252 -1.26 -31.22 6.64
CA HIS A 252 -1.75 -30.88 5.30
C HIS A 252 -2.88 -29.84 5.29
N ASP A 253 -3.99 -30.10 5.97
CA ASP A 253 -5.18 -29.23 5.92
C ASP A 253 -4.92 -27.83 6.47
N PHE A 254 -4.06 -27.73 7.49
CA PHE A 254 -3.67 -26.44 8.04
C PHE A 254 -2.82 -25.68 7.03
N LEU A 255 -1.81 -26.32 6.45
CA LEU A 255 -0.96 -25.67 5.44
C LEU A 255 -1.76 -25.28 4.19
N GLN A 256 -2.63 -26.14 3.68
CA GLN A 256 -3.47 -25.85 2.52
C GLN A 256 -4.37 -24.62 2.73
N LYS A 257 -4.95 -24.46 3.93
CA LYS A 257 -5.75 -23.26 4.29
C LYS A 257 -4.91 -21.98 4.26
N ILE A 258 -3.64 -22.05 4.67
CA ILE A 258 -2.71 -20.93 4.60
C ILE A 258 -2.46 -20.57 3.14
N LEU A 259 -2.09 -21.57 2.32
CA LEU A 259 -1.70 -21.35 0.92
C LEU A 259 -2.84 -20.82 0.05
N LEU A 260 -4.11 -21.19 0.32
CA LEU A 260 -5.26 -20.63 -0.40
C LEU A 260 -5.36 -19.11 -0.30
N LYS A 261 -4.84 -18.49 0.77
CA LYS A 261 -4.84 -17.02 0.91
C LYS A 261 -3.85 -16.33 -0.03
N THR A 262 -2.88 -17.04 -0.57
CA THR A 262 -1.87 -16.50 -1.49
C THR A 262 -2.45 -16.14 -2.86
N ALA A 263 -3.65 -16.64 -3.21
CA ALA A 263 -4.35 -16.29 -4.44
C ALA A 263 -4.69 -14.78 -4.53
N THR A 264 -4.88 -14.14 -3.38
CA THR A 264 -5.17 -12.70 -3.28
C THR A 264 -3.89 -11.93 -2.98
N GLN A 265 -3.62 -10.89 -3.76
CA GLN A 265 -2.50 -9.98 -3.52
C GLN A 265 -2.89 -8.91 -2.49
N GLY A 266 -1.93 -8.55 -1.62
CA GLY A 266 -2.02 -7.40 -0.74
C GLY A 266 -1.53 -7.65 0.69
N PHE A 267 -1.50 -6.60 1.50
CA PHE A 267 -0.99 -6.66 2.87
C PHE A 267 -1.67 -7.75 3.71
N SER A 268 -3.00 -7.73 3.85
CA SER A 268 -3.69 -8.66 4.76
C SER A 268 -3.49 -10.14 4.39
N PRO A 269 -3.62 -10.54 3.09
CA PRO A 269 -3.28 -11.90 2.67
C PRO A 269 -1.82 -12.28 2.94
N THR A 270 -0.86 -11.45 2.56
CA THR A 270 0.57 -11.73 2.74
C THR A 270 0.92 -11.87 4.22
N ASN A 271 0.47 -10.93 5.05
CA ASN A 271 0.68 -10.96 6.49
C ASN A 271 0.08 -12.23 7.13
N PHE A 272 -1.14 -12.58 6.74
CA PHE A 272 -1.78 -13.82 7.19
C PHE A 272 -0.95 -15.05 6.83
N VAL A 273 -0.46 -15.13 5.59
CA VAL A 273 0.30 -16.29 5.12
C VAL A 273 1.57 -16.46 5.93
N PHE A 274 2.43 -15.45 6.02
CA PHE A 274 3.71 -15.59 6.73
C PHE A 274 3.53 -15.81 8.22
N LYS A 275 2.59 -15.11 8.86
CA LYS A 275 2.25 -15.32 10.28
C LYS A 275 1.84 -16.77 10.57
N ASN A 276 1.10 -17.42 9.67
CA ASN A 276 0.67 -18.80 9.89
C ASN A 276 1.69 -19.83 9.37
N LEU A 277 2.56 -19.49 8.42
CA LEU A 277 3.71 -20.33 8.06
C LEU A 277 4.70 -20.45 9.22
N VAL A 278 4.91 -19.38 9.98
CA VAL A 278 5.68 -19.43 11.24
C VAL A 278 5.08 -20.47 12.18
N LYS A 279 3.77 -20.36 12.47
CA LYS A 279 3.05 -21.32 13.34
C LYS A 279 3.11 -22.75 12.82
N TYR A 280 3.03 -22.94 11.50
CA TYR A 280 3.12 -24.25 10.89
C TYR A 280 4.47 -24.93 11.18
N TYR A 281 5.58 -24.21 10.99
CA TYR A 281 6.90 -24.77 11.27
C TYR A 281 7.22 -24.86 12.77
N GLU A 282 6.72 -23.96 13.60
CA GLU A 282 6.79 -24.10 15.06
C GLU A 282 6.11 -25.41 15.51
N LYS A 283 4.94 -25.72 14.97
CA LYS A 283 4.24 -26.98 15.25
C LYS A 283 5.01 -28.22 14.78
N ILE A 284 5.63 -28.16 13.60
CA ILE A 284 6.48 -29.25 13.11
C ILE A 284 7.69 -29.47 14.03
N LYS A 285 8.26 -28.39 14.57
CA LYS A 285 9.40 -28.46 15.49
C LYS A 285 9.04 -29.11 16.82
N GLU A 286 7.87 -28.81 17.37
CA GLU A 286 7.40 -29.33 18.67
C GLU A 286 7.04 -30.81 18.63
N GLU A 287 6.57 -31.29 17.48
CA GLU A 287 6.27 -32.71 17.24
C GLU A 287 7.19 -33.24 16.12
N PRO A 288 8.50 -33.40 16.34
CA PRO A 288 9.34 -34.06 15.35
C PRO A 288 8.96 -35.55 15.34
N ASN A 289 8.56 -36.06 14.17
CA ASN A 289 8.31 -37.50 14.00
C ASN A 289 9.58 -38.31 14.26
#